data_AF-A0A9W4NZ58-F1
#
_entry.id   AF-A0A9W4NZ58-F1
#
_cell.length_a   1.000
_cell.length_b   1.000
_cell.length_c   1.000
_cell.angle_alpha   90.00
_cell.angle_beta   90.00
_cell.angle_gamma   90.00
#
_symmetry.space_group_name_H-M   'P 1'
#
loop_
_entity.id
_entity.type
_entity.pdbx_description
1 polymer ?
#
loop_
_entity_poly.entity_id
_entity_poly.type
_entity_poly.pdbx_seq_one_letter_code
_entity_poly.pdbx_strand_id
1 'polypeptide(L)'
;MTPRLNLFTARAASALRQSTTPALASRSIASPARFRAIQPIQCRWNSSRDGSKKVEPQPDEQNFPTSDQLPDVSEEANEISRIMDKEKRCDGVPSTPELDQGSPVEEILSRDKQAMKHMPKVMQDELKKSGKRSFSTSARSRMPEVDGVVPNADGPSAEAAAALAEMIKQAQSPVVEENPGLKFDEPVVPQNVKTLNYRNRYDTLQEQFTKLMMMDGKLTKAQKNMGIILEHLRTSSPPQMNPRRPLLDAPPASQMPLDPVNYLTVVVDSVAPLFRIRQQKGIAGGGAAVQIPMPLNLRQRRRTAIRWIIDGSAKRRDTSFSRRVAAEIVAVAEGRSGVWEKRDQQHKIGISGRANLSTPMRR
;
A
#
# COMPACT_ATOMS: atom_id res chain seq x y z
N MET A 1 -34.10 6.46 92.96
CA MET A 1 -32.71 6.14 93.35
C MET A 1 -32.14 5.16 92.34
N THR A 2 -31.02 5.50 91.69
CA THR A 2 -30.35 4.72 90.64
C THR A 2 -29.21 3.87 91.21
N PRO A 3 -29.03 2.60 90.80
CA PRO A 3 -27.74 1.93 90.86
C PRO A 3 -27.09 1.96 89.46
N ARG A 4 -26.14 2.87 89.21
CA ARG A 4 -24.67 2.75 89.33
C ARG A 4 -24.01 1.65 88.50
N LEU A 5 -23.23 2.14 87.54
CA LEU A 5 -22.36 1.48 86.57
C LEU A 5 -21.20 0.75 87.27
N ASN A 6 -20.88 -0.46 86.81
CA ASN A 6 -19.60 -1.10 87.08
C ASN A 6 -18.56 -0.66 86.03
N LEU A 7 -17.51 0.01 86.53
CA LEU A 7 -16.25 0.23 85.84
C LEU A 7 -15.26 -0.88 86.27
N PHE A 8 -14.35 -1.23 85.36
CA PHE A 8 -13.19 -2.14 85.50
C PHE A 8 -13.45 -3.64 85.29
N THR A 9 -13.09 -4.12 84.09
CA THR A 9 -12.02 -5.12 83.92
C THR A 9 -11.31 -4.91 82.59
N ALA A 10 -10.03 -5.26 82.57
CA ALA A 10 -9.02 -4.76 81.68
C ALA A 10 -8.79 -5.64 80.44
N ARG A 11 -8.37 -4.98 79.35
CA ARG A 11 -7.20 -5.31 78.50
C ARG A 11 -6.87 -6.80 78.26
N ALA A 12 -7.16 -7.28 77.05
CA ALA A 12 -6.27 -8.23 76.36
C ALA A 12 -6.46 -8.10 74.83
N ALA A 13 -5.33 -8.09 74.13
CA ALA A 13 -5.21 -7.77 72.71
C ALA A 13 -5.51 -8.97 71.79
N SER A 14 -5.94 -8.61 70.59
CA SER A 14 -5.70 -9.20 69.27
C SER A 14 -4.99 -10.56 69.19
N ALA A 15 -5.71 -11.56 68.66
CA ALA A 15 -5.10 -12.67 67.93
C ALA A 15 -5.79 -12.82 66.56
N LEU A 16 -4.96 -12.77 65.51
CA LEU A 16 -5.31 -12.93 64.11
C LEU A 16 -6.01 -14.28 63.85
N ARG A 17 -7.03 -14.27 62.99
CA ARG A 17 -7.42 -15.46 62.22
C ARG A 17 -7.50 -15.09 60.74
N GLN A 18 -6.44 -15.45 60.01
CA GLN A 18 -6.40 -15.44 58.55
C GLN A 18 -7.19 -16.65 58.03
N SER A 19 -7.93 -16.44 56.94
CA SER A 19 -8.54 -17.50 56.15
C SER A 19 -7.46 -18.25 55.36
N THR A 20 -7.28 -19.54 55.64
CA THR A 20 -6.38 -20.43 54.89
C THR A 20 -6.99 -20.81 53.53
N THR A 21 -6.41 -20.31 52.44
CA THR A 21 -6.56 -20.89 51.09
C THR A 21 -5.42 -21.90 50.87
N PRO A 22 -5.68 -23.06 50.22
CA PRO A 22 -4.68 -24.12 50.09
C PRO A 22 -3.56 -23.78 49.11
N ALA A 23 -2.33 -24.14 49.49
CA ALA A 23 -1.12 -24.04 48.69
C ALA A 23 -1.07 -25.13 47.61
N LEU A 24 -0.85 -24.73 46.36
CA LEU A 24 -0.44 -25.61 45.27
C LEU A 24 1.06 -25.91 45.43
N ALA A 25 1.37 -27.05 46.03
CA ALA A 25 2.71 -27.60 46.07
C ALA A 25 2.99 -28.41 44.79
N SER A 26 4.10 -28.06 44.15
CA SER A 26 4.79 -28.82 43.12
C SER A 26 5.09 -30.25 43.57
N ARG A 27 4.61 -31.25 42.82
CA ARG A 27 5.21 -32.58 42.77
C ARG A 27 5.40 -33.02 41.33
N SER A 28 6.67 -33.15 40.99
CA SER A 28 7.20 -33.86 39.83
C SER A 28 6.83 -35.35 39.91
N ILE A 29 6.12 -35.84 38.90
CA ILE A 29 6.03 -37.27 38.61
C ILE A 29 6.62 -37.47 37.22
N ALA A 30 7.78 -38.12 37.20
CA ALA A 30 8.39 -38.65 36.00
C ALA A 30 7.54 -39.84 35.51
N SER A 31 7.25 -39.87 34.22
CA SER A 31 6.97 -41.11 33.48
C SER A 31 7.35 -40.94 32.01
N PRO A 32 7.94 -41.96 31.38
CA PRO A 32 8.64 -41.85 30.10
C PRO A 32 7.69 -42.11 28.93
N ALA A 33 7.89 -41.44 27.80
CA ALA A 33 7.76 -42.07 26.48
C ALA A 33 7.92 -41.07 25.32
N ARG A 34 8.86 -41.44 24.43
CA ARG A 34 8.80 -41.33 22.96
C ARG A 34 9.03 -39.95 22.34
N PHE A 35 10.29 -39.72 22.03
CA PHE A 35 10.74 -38.97 20.86
C PHE A 35 9.95 -39.38 19.62
N ARG A 36 9.22 -38.44 19.02
CA ARG A 36 8.72 -38.55 17.65
C ARG A 36 9.64 -37.71 16.77
N ALA A 37 10.64 -38.37 16.20
CA ALA A 37 11.44 -37.82 15.12
C ALA A 37 10.51 -37.48 13.94
N ILE A 38 10.60 -36.25 13.45
CA ILE A 38 9.96 -35.82 12.21
C ILE A 38 10.74 -36.46 11.07
N GLN A 39 10.20 -37.53 10.49
CA GLN A 39 10.65 -38.03 9.19
C GLN A 39 9.92 -37.27 8.08
N PRO A 40 10.60 -36.93 6.96
CA PRO A 40 9.95 -36.36 5.80
C PRO A 40 9.06 -37.42 5.13
N ILE A 41 7.82 -37.02 4.84
CA ILE A 41 6.86 -37.81 4.06
C ILE A 41 7.42 -37.93 2.64
N GLN A 42 7.99 -39.08 2.31
CA GLN A 42 8.14 -39.51 0.93
C GLN A 42 6.79 -40.08 0.46
N CYS A 43 6.10 -39.34 -0.40
CA CYS A 43 4.96 -39.87 -1.14
C CYS A 43 5.48 -40.90 -2.16
N ARG A 44 5.44 -42.17 -1.75
CA ARG A 44 5.65 -43.33 -2.62
C ARG A 44 4.44 -43.46 -3.54
N TRP A 45 4.61 -43.05 -4.80
CA TRP A 45 3.68 -43.39 -5.87
C TRP A 45 3.86 -44.86 -6.21
N ASN A 46 2.81 -45.65 -5.99
CA ASN A 46 2.60 -46.94 -6.66
C ASN A 46 1.10 -47.06 -6.95
N SER A 47 0.75 -46.95 -8.23
CA SER A 47 -0.47 -47.55 -8.76
C SER A 47 -0.21 -48.01 -10.19
N SER A 48 0.01 -49.33 -10.33
CA SER A 48 -0.23 -50.03 -11.58
C SER A 48 -1.68 -49.86 -12.00
N ARG A 49 -1.94 -49.52 -13.26
CA ARG A 49 -2.97 -50.21 -14.05
C ARG A 49 -2.84 -49.91 -15.54
N ASP A 50 -2.60 -50.97 -16.29
CA ASP A 50 -2.86 -51.07 -17.73
C ASP A 50 -4.34 -50.83 -18.04
N GLY A 51 -4.60 -50.23 -19.21
CA GLY A 51 -5.94 -50.05 -19.73
C GLY A 51 -5.97 -49.20 -20.99
N SER A 52 -5.54 -49.78 -22.11
CA SER A 52 -5.74 -49.24 -23.45
C SER A 52 -7.23 -49.15 -23.79
N LYS A 53 -7.75 -47.93 -23.93
CA LYS A 53 -8.97 -47.66 -24.69
C LYS A 53 -8.75 -46.41 -25.55
N LYS A 54 -8.74 -46.62 -26.87
CA LYS A 54 -8.89 -45.55 -27.86
C LYS A 54 -10.25 -44.91 -27.66
N VAL A 55 -10.27 -43.60 -27.44
CA VAL A 55 -11.48 -42.77 -27.49
C VAL A 55 -11.30 -41.86 -28.71
N GLU A 56 -12.24 -41.93 -29.64
CA GLU A 56 -12.30 -41.05 -30.81
C GLU A 56 -12.63 -39.61 -30.38
N PRO A 57 -12.03 -38.58 -30.99
CA PRO A 57 -12.32 -37.19 -30.62
C PRO A 57 -13.61 -36.71 -31.28
N GLN A 58 -14.49 -36.12 -30.47
CA GLN A 58 -15.61 -35.29 -30.93
C GLN A 58 -15.07 -34.00 -31.56
N PRO A 59 -15.73 -33.45 -32.59
CA PRO A 59 -15.33 -32.20 -33.20
C PRO A 59 -15.90 -31.07 -32.34
N ASP A 60 -15.04 -30.32 -31.66
CA ASP A 60 -15.21 -28.90 -31.28
C ASP A 60 -14.17 -28.53 -30.21
N GLU A 61 -12.89 -28.49 -30.58
CA GLU A 61 -11.88 -27.80 -29.78
C GLU A 61 -11.41 -26.55 -30.54
N GLN A 62 -11.70 -25.39 -29.94
CA GLN A 62 -11.14 -24.11 -30.36
C GLN A 62 -9.65 -24.12 -30.02
N ASN A 63 -8.79 -24.22 -31.04
CA ASN A 63 -7.34 -24.10 -30.88
C ASN A 63 -7.00 -22.70 -30.34
N PHE A 64 -6.48 -22.66 -29.12
CA PHE A 64 -5.85 -21.47 -28.56
C PHE A 64 -4.45 -21.30 -29.20
N PRO A 65 -3.91 -20.06 -29.38
CA PRO A 65 -2.64 -19.81 -30.08
C PRO A 65 -1.37 -20.38 -29.38
N THR A 66 -1.54 -21.24 -28.38
CA THR A 66 -0.47 -21.81 -27.55
C THR A 66 -0.47 -23.34 -27.60
N SER A 67 -1.26 -23.95 -28.48
CA SER A 67 -1.35 -25.42 -28.62
C SER A 67 -0.34 -26.02 -29.59
N ASP A 68 0.46 -25.20 -30.29
CA ASP A 68 1.48 -25.73 -31.19
C ASP A 68 2.59 -26.36 -30.35
N GLN A 69 2.84 -27.65 -30.58
CA GLN A 69 3.92 -28.38 -29.93
C GLN A 69 5.25 -27.72 -30.30
N LEU A 70 6.08 -27.45 -29.29
CA LEU A 70 7.43 -26.92 -29.48
C LEU A 70 8.19 -27.86 -30.44
N PRO A 71 9.01 -27.31 -31.36
CA PRO A 71 9.82 -28.13 -32.25
C PRO A 71 10.78 -29.02 -31.44
N ASP A 72 11.08 -30.19 -31.97
CA ASP A 72 12.03 -31.10 -31.34
C ASP A 72 13.40 -30.41 -31.23
N VAL A 73 14.09 -30.61 -30.10
CA VAL A 73 15.37 -29.97 -29.78
C VAL A 73 16.44 -30.19 -30.88
N SER A 74 16.28 -31.22 -31.71
CA SER A 74 17.13 -31.50 -32.88
C SER A 74 16.91 -30.53 -34.04
N GLU A 75 15.69 -30.01 -34.22
CA GLU A 75 15.35 -29.05 -35.27
C GLU A 75 15.84 -27.65 -34.89
N GLU A 76 15.63 -27.23 -33.63
CA GLU A 76 16.17 -25.97 -33.11
C GLU A 76 17.72 -25.95 -33.16
N ALA A 77 18.36 -27.06 -32.79
CA ALA A 77 19.82 -27.18 -32.86
C ALA A 77 20.34 -27.12 -34.30
N ASN A 78 19.59 -27.65 -35.26
CA ASN A 78 19.93 -27.59 -36.69
C ASN A 78 19.69 -26.20 -37.30
N GLU A 79 18.75 -25.43 -36.77
CA GLU A 79 18.55 -24.02 -37.18
C GLU A 79 19.63 -23.12 -36.60
N ILE A 80 19.99 -23.31 -35.33
CA ILE A 80 21.11 -22.59 -34.70
C ILE A 80 22.42 -22.90 -35.42
N SER A 81 22.67 -24.17 -35.79
CA SER A 81 23.87 -24.53 -36.55
C SER A 81 23.87 -23.91 -37.95
N ARG A 82 22.73 -23.87 -38.65
CA ARG A 82 22.62 -23.18 -39.95
C ARG A 82 22.83 -21.68 -39.86
N ILE A 83 22.42 -21.02 -38.77
CA ILE A 83 22.67 -19.59 -38.55
C ILE A 83 24.17 -19.37 -38.30
N MET A 84 24.77 -20.16 -37.42
CA MET A 84 26.19 -20.07 -37.08
C MET A 84 27.12 -20.47 -38.23
N ASP A 85 26.72 -21.42 -39.08
CA ASP A 85 27.51 -21.86 -40.23
C ASP A 85 27.32 -20.96 -41.46
N LYS A 86 26.21 -20.22 -41.55
CA LYS A 86 26.03 -19.16 -42.57
C LYS A 86 26.96 -17.97 -42.32
N GLU A 87 27.33 -17.69 -41.07
CA GLU A 87 28.35 -16.68 -40.73
C GLU A 87 29.79 -17.13 -41.07
N LYS A 88 30.01 -18.39 -41.46
CA LYS A 88 31.34 -18.95 -41.80
C LYS A 88 31.65 -19.05 -43.30
N ARG A 89 30.97 -18.28 -44.14
CA ARG A 89 31.42 -18.07 -45.54
C ARG A 89 31.89 -16.64 -45.75
N CYS A 90 33.05 -16.32 -45.17
CA CYS A 90 34.15 -15.55 -45.77
C CYS A 90 35.09 -15.06 -44.66
N ASP A 91 36.31 -15.60 -44.66
CA ASP A 91 37.56 -14.95 -44.28
C ASP A 91 37.58 -14.07 -43.01
N GLY A 92 37.30 -14.67 -41.85
CA GLY A 92 38.02 -14.38 -40.59
C GLY A 92 38.04 -12.95 -40.01
N VAL A 93 37.23 -12.01 -40.48
CA VAL A 93 37.11 -10.65 -39.92
C VAL A 93 35.65 -10.37 -39.57
N PRO A 94 35.32 -9.91 -38.35
CA PRO A 94 33.95 -9.58 -37.99
C PRO A 94 33.51 -8.31 -38.75
N SER A 95 32.69 -8.48 -39.79
CA SER A 95 32.07 -7.38 -40.51
C SER A 95 30.89 -6.83 -39.70
N THR A 96 30.81 -5.50 -39.67
CA THR A 96 29.65 -4.72 -39.22
C THR A 96 28.37 -5.14 -39.94
N PRO A 97 27.18 -5.06 -39.31
CA PRO A 97 25.94 -5.48 -39.95
C PRO A 97 25.69 -4.66 -41.24
N GLU A 98 25.83 -5.34 -42.37
CA GLU A 98 25.61 -4.76 -43.70
C GLU A 98 24.13 -4.40 -43.89
N LEU A 99 23.89 -3.23 -44.48
CA LEU A 99 22.57 -2.72 -44.87
C LEU A 99 21.83 -3.58 -45.92
N ASP A 100 22.44 -4.67 -46.39
CA ASP A 100 21.84 -5.61 -47.35
C ASP A 100 21.12 -6.78 -46.64
N GLN A 101 21.23 -6.86 -45.31
CA GLN A 101 20.39 -7.74 -44.50
C GLN A 101 19.00 -7.11 -44.39
N GLY A 102 18.03 -7.66 -45.12
CA GLY A 102 16.63 -7.28 -45.03
C GLY A 102 16.14 -7.26 -43.59
N SER A 103 15.11 -6.45 -43.31
CA SER A 103 14.58 -6.32 -41.94
C SER A 103 14.29 -7.71 -41.36
N PRO A 104 14.54 -7.96 -40.07
CA PRO A 104 14.34 -9.28 -39.46
C PRO A 104 12.97 -9.91 -39.74
N VAL A 105 11.95 -9.07 -39.97
CA VAL A 105 10.58 -9.47 -40.33
C VAL A 105 10.49 -10.12 -41.72
N GLU A 106 11.22 -9.61 -42.71
CA GLU A 106 11.19 -10.11 -44.09
C GLU A 106 11.88 -11.48 -44.20
N GLU A 107 12.95 -11.66 -43.43
CA GLU A 107 13.67 -12.93 -43.35
C GLU A 107 12.87 -14.01 -42.59
N ILE A 108 12.09 -13.62 -41.57
CA ILE A 108 11.15 -14.53 -40.87
C ILE A 108 10.00 -14.94 -41.80
N LEU A 109 9.45 -13.99 -42.56
CA LEU A 109 8.35 -14.24 -43.50
C LEU A 109 8.77 -15.10 -44.70
N SER A 110 10.02 -15.02 -45.15
CA SER A 110 10.53 -15.86 -46.24
C SER A 110 10.74 -17.33 -45.82
N ARG A 111 11.00 -17.58 -44.54
CA ARG A 111 11.17 -18.93 -43.96
C ARG A 111 9.83 -19.63 -43.74
N ASP A 112 8.83 -18.90 -43.25
CA ASP A 112 7.52 -19.47 -42.89
C ASP A 112 6.45 -19.29 -43.97
N LYS A 113 6.26 -20.35 -44.78
CA LYS A 113 5.21 -20.43 -45.80
C LYS A 113 3.79 -20.34 -45.24
N GLN A 114 3.60 -20.66 -43.96
CA GLN A 114 2.31 -20.54 -43.28
C GLN A 114 1.99 -19.09 -42.88
N ALA A 115 3.01 -18.31 -42.47
CA ALA A 115 2.89 -16.89 -42.14
C ALA A 115 2.48 -16.06 -43.36
N MET A 116 3.04 -16.38 -44.54
CA MET A 116 2.65 -15.76 -45.81
C MET A 116 1.18 -15.96 -46.19
N LYS A 117 0.55 -17.06 -45.76
CA LYS A 117 -0.86 -17.35 -46.05
C LYS A 117 -1.84 -16.58 -45.15
N HIS A 118 -1.44 -16.30 -43.91
CA HIS A 118 -2.27 -15.60 -42.92
C HIS A 118 -1.95 -14.11 -42.80
N MET A 119 -1.04 -13.60 -43.64
CA MET A 119 -0.63 -12.21 -43.63
C MET A 119 -1.78 -11.27 -44.03
N PRO A 120 -1.97 -10.12 -43.34
CA PRO A 120 -2.95 -9.12 -43.72
C PRO A 120 -2.78 -8.65 -45.16
N LYS A 121 -3.89 -8.42 -45.85
CA LYS A 121 -3.91 -8.10 -47.29
C LYS A 121 -3.06 -6.86 -47.65
N VAL A 122 -3.00 -5.87 -46.75
CA VAL A 122 -2.20 -4.64 -46.92
C VAL A 122 -0.70 -4.95 -47.03
N MET A 123 -0.18 -5.88 -46.21
CA MET A 123 1.23 -6.31 -46.30
C MET A 123 1.49 -7.19 -47.53
N GLN A 124 0.51 -8.00 -47.97
CA GLN A 124 0.64 -8.79 -49.21
C GLN A 124 0.80 -7.88 -50.43
N ASP A 125 0.10 -6.75 -50.44
CA ASP A 125 0.15 -5.77 -51.50
C ASP A 125 1.46 -4.96 -51.48
N GLU A 126 2.05 -4.71 -50.31
CA GLU A 126 3.38 -4.08 -50.17
C GLU A 126 4.51 -5.00 -50.67
N LEU A 127 4.47 -6.29 -50.33
CA LEU A 127 5.49 -7.26 -50.76
C LEU A 127 5.47 -7.48 -52.29
N LYS A 128 4.29 -7.45 -52.89
CA LYS A 128 4.10 -7.53 -54.36
C LYS A 128 4.54 -6.24 -55.08
N LYS A 129 4.69 -5.13 -54.36
CA LYS A 129 5.07 -3.82 -54.90
C LYS A 129 6.57 -3.58 -54.94
N SER A 130 7.40 -4.57 -54.57
CA SER A 130 8.87 -4.51 -54.58
C SER A 130 9.49 -4.53 -55.99
N GLY A 131 8.98 -3.68 -56.89
CA GLY A 131 9.76 -3.17 -58.00
C GLY A 131 10.64 -2.03 -57.50
N LYS A 132 11.95 -2.13 -57.73
CA LYS A 132 13.00 -1.12 -57.43
C LYS A 132 12.47 0.31 -57.53
N ARG A 133 12.09 0.91 -56.39
CA ARG A 133 11.85 2.35 -56.28
C ARG A 133 12.72 2.84 -55.14
N SER A 134 13.67 3.68 -55.51
CA SER A 134 14.56 4.39 -54.60
C SER A 134 13.75 5.09 -53.52
N PHE A 135 14.21 4.95 -52.28
CA PHE A 135 13.64 5.53 -51.07
C PHE A 135 13.14 6.97 -51.28
N SER A 136 11.89 7.22 -50.89
CA SER A 136 11.31 8.56 -50.85
C SER A 136 11.87 9.34 -49.66
N THR A 137 12.55 10.44 -49.98
CA THR A 137 12.96 11.51 -49.08
C THR A 137 11.74 12.31 -48.58
N SER A 138 10.91 11.72 -47.72
CA SER A 138 9.76 12.44 -47.12
C SER A 138 9.96 12.85 -45.65
N ALA A 139 11.18 12.69 -45.09
CA ALA A 139 11.48 13.06 -43.71
C ALA A 139 12.42 14.27 -43.58
N ARG A 140 12.38 15.21 -44.53
CA ARG A 140 12.96 16.56 -44.38
C ARG A 140 11.99 17.62 -44.92
N SER A 141 10.88 17.81 -44.23
CA SER A 141 10.13 19.06 -44.36
C SER A 141 9.49 19.36 -43.01
N ARG A 142 10.25 20.12 -42.21
CA ARG A 142 9.81 20.97 -41.09
C ARG A 142 11.07 21.49 -40.38
N MET A 143 11.86 22.27 -41.11
CA MET A 143 12.60 23.36 -40.51
C MET A 143 12.05 24.64 -41.14
N PRO A 144 11.78 25.70 -40.36
CA PRO A 144 11.34 26.95 -40.94
C PRO A 144 12.50 27.50 -41.79
N GLU A 145 12.22 27.72 -43.07
CA GLU A 145 13.11 28.48 -43.95
C GLU A 145 13.21 29.91 -43.40
N VAL A 146 14.41 30.28 -42.97
CA VAL A 146 14.75 31.67 -42.69
C VAL A 146 15.10 32.29 -44.04
N ASP A 147 14.18 33.07 -44.59
CA ASP A 147 14.42 33.91 -45.77
C ASP A 147 15.49 34.95 -45.45
N GLY A 148 16.74 34.61 -45.77
CA GLY A 148 17.88 35.51 -45.75
C GLY A 148 18.25 35.91 -47.18
N VAL A 149 17.80 37.10 -47.58
CA VAL A 149 18.22 37.81 -48.79
C VAL A 149 19.75 37.88 -48.83
N VAL A 150 20.35 37.38 -49.92
CA VAL A 150 21.79 37.55 -50.21
C VAL A 150 21.94 38.75 -51.16
N PRO A 151 22.50 39.89 -50.74
CA PRO A 151 23.08 40.83 -51.67
C PRO A 151 24.59 40.53 -51.81
N ASN A 152 25.04 40.55 -53.05
CA ASN A 152 26.41 40.29 -53.46
C ASN A 152 27.38 41.36 -52.95
N ALA A 153 28.60 40.90 -52.61
CA ALA A 153 29.89 41.59 -52.60
C ALA A 153 30.05 42.85 -51.73
N ASP A 154 30.73 42.69 -50.58
CA ASP A 154 32.00 43.38 -50.25
C ASP A 154 32.42 43.09 -48.81
N GLY A 155 33.32 42.12 -48.62
CA GLY A 155 33.92 41.79 -47.32
C GLY A 155 32.95 41.25 -46.25
N PRO A 156 33.41 40.47 -45.26
CA PRO A 156 32.55 40.15 -44.13
C PRO A 156 32.28 41.45 -43.38
N SER A 157 31.05 41.99 -43.46
CA SER A 157 30.64 43.11 -42.63
C SER A 157 30.88 42.74 -41.17
N ALA A 158 31.45 43.67 -40.40
CA ALA A 158 31.86 43.41 -39.01
C ALA A 158 30.71 42.86 -38.15
N GLU A 159 29.47 43.18 -38.51
CA GLU A 159 28.24 42.69 -37.89
C GLU A 159 27.94 41.22 -38.20
N ALA A 160 28.10 40.78 -39.45
CA ALA A 160 27.92 39.36 -39.82
C ALA A 160 29.02 38.49 -39.21
N ALA A 161 30.27 38.99 -39.17
CA ALA A 161 31.37 38.33 -38.48
C ALA A 161 31.17 38.30 -36.96
N ALA A 162 30.61 39.36 -36.36
CA ALA A 162 30.26 39.40 -34.95
C ALA A 162 29.13 38.45 -34.60
N ALA A 163 28.07 38.37 -35.42
CA ALA A 163 26.97 37.43 -35.22
C ALA A 163 27.43 35.97 -35.35
N LEU A 164 28.29 35.66 -36.33
CA LEU A 164 28.94 34.35 -36.45
C LEU A 164 29.83 34.05 -35.24
N ALA A 165 30.60 35.05 -34.76
CA ALA A 165 31.45 34.90 -33.58
C ALA A 165 30.65 34.70 -32.29
N GLU A 166 29.48 35.33 -32.15
CA GLU A 166 28.55 35.11 -31.03
C GLU A 166 27.90 33.74 -31.09
N MET A 167 27.50 33.29 -32.29
CA MET A 167 26.96 31.95 -32.49
C MET A 167 28.02 30.86 -32.23
N ILE A 168 29.27 31.10 -32.66
CA ILE A 168 30.42 30.24 -32.33
C ILE A 168 30.68 30.27 -30.82
N LYS A 169 30.59 31.43 -30.17
CA LYS A 169 30.72 31.53 -28.70
C LYS A 169 29.61 30.81 -27.94
N GLN A 170 28.36 30.81 -28.44
CA GLN A 170 27.28 30.03 -27.85
C GLN A 170 27.42 28.52 -28.12
N ALA A 171 27.96 28.15 -29.29
CA ALA A 171 28.25 26.75 -29.60
C ALA A 171 29.49 26.21 -28.83
N GLN A 172 30.46 27.09 -28.52
CA GLN A 172 31.69 26.78 -27.79
C GLN A 172 31.60 27.11 -26.30
N SER A 173 30.55 27.78 -25.83
CA SER A 173 30.38 28.00 -24.40
C SER A 173 30.29 26.62 -23.75
N PRO A 174 31.19 26.29 -22.79
CA PRO A 174 30.99 25.08 -22.03
C PRO A 174 29.59 25.18 -21.46
N VAL A 175 28.76 24.16 -21.69
CA VAL A 175 27.50 24.03 -20.98
C VAL A 175 27.89 24.13 -19.51
N VAL A 176 27.63 25.29 -18.90
CA VAL A 176 27.86 25.48 -17.48
C VAL A 176 26.89 24.47 -16.88
N GLU A 177 27.42 23.35 -16.39
CA GLU A 177 26.62 22.37 -15.67
C GLU A 177 26.07 23.11 -14.46
N GLU A 178 24.84 23.65 -14.56
CA GLU A 178 24.23 24.44 -13.48
C GLU A 178 24.17 23.63 -12.18
N ASN A 179 24.17 22.28 -12.30
CA ASN A 179 24.26 21.34 -11.20
C ASN A 179 25.26 20.22 -11.55
N PRO A 180 26.56 20.37 -11.20
CA PRO A 180 27.55 19.34 -11.49
C PRO A 180 27.16 18.02 -10.82
N GLY A 181 27.13 16.94 -11.59
CA GLY A 181 26.84 15.59 -11.10
C GLY A 181 25.36 15.19 -11.06
N LEU A 182 24.42 16.09 -11.36
CA LEU A 182 23.02 15.70 -11.57
C LEU A 182 22.67 15.69 -13.06
N LYS A 183 22.06 14.59 -13.52
CA LYS A 183 21.53 14.47 -14.89
C LYS A 183 20.25 15.28 -15.10
N PHE A 184 19.50 15.53 -14.04
CA PHE A 184 18.23 16.26 -14.02
C PHE A 184 18.26 17.27 -12.88
N ASP A 185 17.41 18.29 -12.94
CA ASP A 185 17.32 19.29 -11.89
C ASP A 185 17.16 18.66 -10.50
N GLU A 186 17.72 19.31 -9.48
CA GLU A 186 17.58 18.84 -8.11
C GLU A 186 16.09 18.72 -7.76
N PRO A 187 15.63 17.56 -7.24
CA PRO A 187 14.26 17.44 -6.82
C PRO A 187 14.00 18.45 -5.71
N VAL A 188 13.08 19.38 -5.94
CA VAL A 188 12.60 20.25 -4.88
C VAL A 188 12.04 19.32 -3.80
N VAL A 189 12.70 19.27 -2.64
CA VAL A 189 12.20 18.53 -1.48
C VAL A 189 11.26 19.48 -0.73
N PRO A 190 9.94 19.47 -0.98
CA PRO A 190 9.04 20.19 -0.11
C PRO A 190 9.18 19.61 1.30
N GLN A 191 9.51 20.48 2.26
CA GLN A 191 9.83 20.10 3.65
C GLN A 191 8.75 19.23 4.32
N ASN A 192 7.53 19.18 3.77
CA ASN A 192 6.35 18.59 4.39
C ASN A 192 5.72 17.40 3.63
N VAL A 193 6.34 16.88 2.56
CA VAL A 193 5.72 15.77 1.80
C VAL A 193 6.09 14.42 2.43
N LYS A 194 5.25 14.00 3.38
CA LYS A 194 5.36 12.71 4.09
C LYS A 194 5.45 11.51 3.15
N THR A 195 4.84 11.59 1.97
CA THR A 195 4.73 10.48 1.01
C THR A 195 6.06 10.02 0.42
N LEU A 196 7.10 10.86 0.47
CA LEU A 196 8.44 10.52 -0.03
C LEU A 196 9.23 9.64 0.94
N ASN A 197 8.86 9.61 2.23
CA ASN A 197 9.50 8.72 3.19
C ASN A 197 8.87 7.33 3.13
N TYR A 198 9.64 6.34 2.68
CA TYR A 198 9.18 4.95 2.59
C TYR A 198 8.57 4.41 3.90
N ARG A 199 9.14 4.76 5.06
CA ARG A 199 8.65 4.30 6.37
C ARG A 199 7.32 4.96 6.76
N ASN A 200 7.12 6.21 6.35
CA ASN A 200 5.96 7.04 6.69
C ASN A 200 5.17 7.43 5.43
N ARG A 201 4.95 6.48 4.53
CA ARG A 201 4.32 6.73 3.22
C ARG A 201 2.88 7.24 3.34
N TYR A 202 2.13 6.70 4.30
CA TYR A 202 0.70 6.98 4.49
C TYR A 202 0.48 8.05 5.56
N ASP A 203 -0.75 8.57 5.65
CA ASP A 203 -1.07 9.46 6.75
C ASP A 203 -0.95 8.75 8.11
N THR A 204 -0.52 9.52 9.11
CA THR A 204 -0.29 9.07 10.50
C THR A 204 -1.50 8.38 11.10
N LEU A 205 -2.71 8.87 10.82
CA LEU A 205 -3.93 8.29 11.35
C LEU A 205 -4.28 7.00 10.61
N GLN A 206 -4.22 7.00 9.28
CA GLN A 206 -4.44 5.80 8.46
C GLN A 206 -3.48 4.67 8.87
N GLU A 207 -2.20 4.98 9.06
CA GLU A 207 -1.18 4.05 9.55
C GLU A 207 -1.52 3.54 10.95
N GLN A 208 -1.93 4.43 11.86
CA GLN A 208 -2.32 4.03 13.20
C GLN A 208 -3.57 3.13 13.20
N PHE A 209 -4.56 3.43 12.35
CA PHE A 209 -5.80 2.67 12.22
C PHE A 209 -5.53 1.27 11.66
N THR A 210 -4.76 1.18 10.58
CA THR A 210 -4.37 -0.12 9.98
C THR A 210 -3.63 -1.00 10.98
N LYS A 211 -2.69 -0.45 11.75
CA LYS A 211 -1.96 -1.21 12.79
C LYS A 211 -2.85 -1.66 13.95
N LEU A 212 -3.93 -0.92 14.28
CA LEU A 212 -4.88 -1.32 15.32
C LEU A 212 -5.86 -2.40 14.85
N MET A 213 -6.17 -2.45 13.55
CA MET A 213 -6.95 -3.54 12.96
C MET A 213 -6.13 -4.82 12.73
N MET A 214 -4.79 -4.71 12.69
CA MET A 214 -3.90 -5.82 12.42
C MET A 214 -3.93 -6.85 13.55
N MET A 215 -4.11 -8.12 13.17
CA MET A 215 -4.05 -9.27 14.07
C MET A 215 -2.93 -10.21 13.61
N ASP A 216 -2.27 -10.89 14.55
CA ASP A 216 -1.21 -11.88 14.30
C ASP A 216 -0.03 -11.39 13.45
N GLY A 217 0.23 -10.07 13.43
CA GLY A 217 1.26 -9.48 12.56
C GLY A 217 0.91 -9.45 11.06
N LYS A 218 -0.34 -9.77 10.67
CA LYS A 218 -0.79 -9.82 9.27
C LYS A 218 -1.08 -8.43 8.70
N LEU A 219 -0.02 -7.64 8.47
CA LEU A 219 -0.12 -6.25 8.02
C LEU A 219 -0.80 -6.11 6.65
N THR A 220 -0.46 -6.97 5.69
CA THR A 220 -1.02 -6.93 4.32
C THR A 220 -2.55 -7.08 4.32
N LYS A 221 -3.08 -7.94 5.20
CA LYS A 221 -4.54 -8.13 5.35
C LYS A 221 -5.20 -6.87 5.92
N ALA A 222 -4.58 -6.24 6.91
CA ALA A 222 -5.08 -4.99 7.49
C ALA A 222 -5.04 -3.83 6.50
N GLN A 223 -3.98 -3.72 5.69
CA GLN A 223 -3.85 -2.74 4.61
C GLN A 223 -4.91 -2.96 3.53
N LYS A 224 -5.14 -4.21 3.11
CA LYS A 224 -6.24 -4.55 2.18
C LYS A 224 -7.60 -4.16 2.74
N ASN A 225 -7.86 -4.46 4.01
CA ASN A 225 -9.11 -4.07 4.66
C ASN A 225 -9.28 -2.55 4.73
N MET A 226 -8.21 -1.81 5.03
CA MET A 226 -8.23 -0.34 5.00
C MET A 226 -8.54 0.20 3.61
N GLY A 227 -7.97 -0.38 2.55
CA GLY A 227 -8.31 -0.02 1.17
C GLY A 227 -9.81 -0.16 0.89
N ILE A 228 -10.40 -1.29 1.29
CA ILE A 228 -11.84 -1.53 1.15
C ILE A 228 -12.67 -0.54 1.98
N ILE A 229 -12.22 -0.16 3.18
CA ILE A 229 -12.91 0.84 4.02
C ILE A 229 -12.93 2.20 3.33
N LEU A 230 -11.78 2.68 2.84
CA LEU A 230 -11.69 3.97 2.17
C LEU A 230 -12.49 4.00 0.87
N GLU A 231 -12.47 2.89 0.12
CA GLU A 231 -13.29 2.73 -1.08
C GLU A 231 -14.79 2.78 -0.77
N HIS A 232 -15.22 2.15 0.33
CA HIS A 232 -16.60 2.22 0.79
C HIS A 232 -17.00 3.65 1.18
N LEU A 233 -16.13 4.39 1.88
CA LEU A 233 -16.41 5.80 2.23
C LEU A 233 -16.53 6.67 0.97
N ARG A 234 -15.71 6.40 -0.05
CA ARG A 234 -15.73 7.12 -1.33
C ARG A 234 -16.98 6.86 -2.15
N THR A 235 -17.51 5.64 -2.10
CA THR A 235 -18.68 5.21 -2.88
C THR A 235 -20.01 5.41 -2.14
N SER A 236 -19.98 5.56 -0.82
CA SER A 236 -21.17 5.82 -0.02
C SER A 236 -21.74 7.22 -0.25
N SER A 237 -23.05 7.38 -0.03
CA SER A 237 -23.71 8.69 -0.07
C SER A 237 -23.13 9.64 0.98
N PRO A 238 -23.16 10.96 0.74
CA PRO A 238 -22.78 11.96 1.75
C PRO A 238 -23.50 11.73 3.08
N PRO A 239 -22.81 11.83 4.22
CA PRO A 239 -23.43 11.60 5.53
C PRO A 239 -24.41 12.72 5.88
N GLN A 240 -25.52 12.36 6.52
CA GLN A 240 -26.47 13.33 7.08
C GLN A 240 -25.98 13.80 8.45
N MET A 241 -25.45 15.02 8.53
CA MET A 241 -24.87 15.58 9.77
C MET A 241 -25.95 15.89 10.80
N ASN A 242 -25.76 15.39 12.02
CA ASN A 242 -26.66 15.69 13.13
C ASN A 242 -26.24 17.00 13.84
N PRO A 243 -27.11 18.01 13.97
CA PRO A 243 -26.76 19.30 14.58
C PRO A 243 -26.39 19.19 16.07
N ARG A 244 -26.90 18.14 16.76
CA ARG A 244 -26.57 17.87 18.17
C ARG A 244 -25.15 17.38 18.39
N ARG A 245 -24.52 16.81 17.37
CA ARG A 245 -23.19 16.19 17.44
C ARG A 245 -22.35 16.70 16.26
N PRO A 246 -21.90 17.96 16.30
CA PRO A 246 -21.06 18.51 15.25
C PRO A 246 -19.70 17.79 15.21
N LEU A 247 -19.20 17.60 14.00
CA LEU A 247 -17.87 17.07 13.75
C LEU A 247 -16.83 18.20 13.85
N LEU A 248 -15.61 17.87 14.30
CA LEU A 248 -14.50 18.81 14.43
C LEU A 248 -13.86 19.07 13.06
N ASP A 249 -13.65 20.35 12.73
CA ASP A 249 -13.01 20.83 11.48
C ASP A 249 -13.54 20.14 10.22
N ALA A 250 -14.83 19.86 10.21
CA ALA A 250 -15.45 19.08 9.15
C ALA A 250 -15.68 19.93 7.88
N PRO A 251 -15.23 19.48 6.70
CA PRO A 251 -15.68 20.05 5.43
C PRO A 251 -17.19 19.82 5.26
N PRO A 252 -17.85 20.50 4.31
CA PRO A 252 -19.26 20.24 4.01
C PRO A 252 -19.47 18.76 3.65
N ALA A 253 -20.61 18.17 4.06
CA ALA A 253 -20.92 16.75 3.87
C ALA A 253 -20.68 16.25 2.44
N SER A 254 -21.02 17.08 1.43
CA SER A 254 -20.88 16.74 0.02
C SER A 254 -19.44 16.47 -0.40
N GLN A 255 -18.46 17.07 0.27
CA GLN A 255 -17.03 16.91 -0.04
C GLN A 255 -16.40 15.73 0.71
N MET A 256 -17.04 15.20 1.75
CA MET A 256 -16.47 14.11 2.56
C MET A 256 -16.19 12.83 1.74
N PRO A 257 -17.10 12.32 0.88
CA PRO A 257 -16.81 11.13 0.08
C PRO A 257 -15.64 11.32 -0.91
N LEU A 258 -15.40 12.54 -1.37
CA LEU A 258 -14.32 12.83 -2.34
C LEU A 258 -12.93 12.62 -1.72
N ASP A 259 -12.75 13.00 -0.45
CA ASP A 259 -11.54 12.76 0.32
C ASP A 259 -11.81 11.79 1.49
N PRO A 260 -11.73 10.47 1.25
CA PRO A 260 -12.03 9.48 2.28
C PRO A 260 -11.00 9.46 3.41
N VAL A 261 -9.77 9.97 3.19
CA VAL A 261 -8.75 10.04 4.24
C VAL A 261 -9.09 11.14 5.22
N ASN A 262 -9.43 12.34 4.71
CA ASN A 262 -9.89 13.43 5.57
C ASN A 262 -11.26 13.13 6.21
N TYR A 263 -12.13 12.42 5.51
CA TYR A 263 -13.38 11.95 6.11
C TYR A 263 -13.10 11.07 7.35
N LEU A 264 -12.17 10.11 7.22
CA LEU A 264 -11.79 9.23 8.32
C LEU A 264 -11.14 10.02 9.48
N THR A 265 -10.31 11.04 9.19
CA THR A 265 -9.65 11.85 10.23
C THR A 265 -10.65 12.67 11.03
N VAL A 266 -11.53 13.39 10.35
CA VAL A 266 -12.60 14.21 10.94
C VAL A 266 -13.46 13.36 11.88
N VAL A 267 -13.87 12.18 11.44
CA VAL A 267 -14.73 11.28 12.23
C VAL A 267 -14.00 10.78 13.48
N VAL A 268 -12.76 10.31 13.33
CA VAL A 268 -11.98 9.76 14.45
C VAL A 268 -11.65 10.85 15.48
N ASP A 269 -11.25 12.04 15.05
CA ASP A 269 -10.89 13.14 15.95
C ASP A 269 -12.11 13.69 16.71
N SER A 270 -13.28 13.74 16.06
CA SER A 270 -14.53 14.16 16.70
C SER A 270 -14.92 13.28 17.89
N VAL A 271 -14.77 11.97 17.72
CA VAL A 271 -15.10 10.97 18.76
C VAL A 271 -14.01 10.83 19.82
N ALA A 272 -12.80 11.32 19.55
CA ALA A 272 -11.68 11.10 20.44
C ALA A 272 -11.88 11.77 21.81
N PRO A 273 -11.72 11.03 22.93
CA PRO A 273 -11.82 11.63 24.25
C PRO A 273 -10.60 12.53 24.53
N LEU A 274 -10.82 13.66 25.20
CA LEU A 274 -9.74 14.61 25.50
C LEU A 274 -8.82 14.14 26.64
N PHE A 275 -9.37 13.36 27.56
CA PHE A 275 -8.66 12.85 28.74
C PHE A 275 -9.04 11.39 29.00
N ARG A 276 -8.17 10.69 29.73
CA ARG A 276 -8.46 9.39 30.34
C ARG A 276 -8.67 9.55 31.84
N ILE A 277 -9.31 8.59 32.47
CA ILE A 277 -9.46 8.57 33.92
C ILE A 277 -8.45 7.58 34.49
N ARG A 278 -7.62 8.03 35.42
CA ARG A 278 -6.72 7.20 36.21
C ARG A 278 -7.37 6.94 37.55
N GLN A 279 -7.43 5.66 37.94
CA GLN A 279 -7.82 5.29 39.30
C GLN A 279 -6.61 5.42 40.21
N GLN A 280 -6.68 6.30 41.19
CA GLN A 280 -5.61 6.54 42.15
C GLN A 280 -6.09 6.16 43.55
N LYS A 281 -5.44 5.17 44.14
CA LYS A 281 -5.81 4.63 45.46
C LYS A 281 -5.17 5.46 46.57
N GLY A 282 -5.87 5.62 47.69
CA GLY A 282 -5.30 6.16 48.94
C GLY A 282 -5.34 7.69 49.10
N ILE A 283 -5.75 8.45 48.09
CA ILE A 283 -5.84 9.93 48.19
C ILE A 283 -6.93 10.38 49.16
N ALA A 284 -8.10 9.74 49.12
CA ALA A 284 -9.23 10.07 49.99
C ALA A 284 -9.17 9.38 51.37
N GLY A 285 -8.05 8.71 51.70
CA GLY A 285 -7.94 7.83 52.87
C GLY A 285 -8.62 6.47 52.64
N GLY A 286 -8.52 5.57 53.63
CA GLY A 286 -9.25 4.29 53.65
C GLY A 286 -8.97 3.31 52.49
N GLY A 287 -7.92 3.52 51.68
CA GLY A 287 -7.58 2.67 50.54
C GLY A 287 -8.51 2.81 49.32
N ALA A 288 -9.50 3.71 49.36
CA ALA A 288 -10.45 3.92 48.28
C ALA A 288 -9.77 4.49 47.02
N ALA A 289 -10.24 4.06 45.84
CA ALA A 289 -9.78 4.58 44.55
C ALA A 289 -10.57 5.84 44.17
N VAL A 290 -9.85 6.92 43.92
CA VAL A 290 -10.39 8.18 43.44
C VAL A 290 -10.12 8.31 41.94
N GLN A 291 -11.08 8.85 41.22
CA GLN A 291 -10.99 9.05 39.78
C GLN A 291 -10.32 10.39 39.48
N ILE A 292 -9.17 10.35 38.80
CA ILE A 292 -8.41 11.53 38.41
C ILE A 292 -8.38 11.65 36.89
N PRO A 293 -8.94 12.71 36.30
CA PRO A 293 -8.85 12.95 34.87
C PRO A 293 -7.42 13.37 34.49
N MET A 294 -6.86 12.76 33.45
CA MET A 294 -5.51 13.04 32.93
C MET A 294 -5.58 13.32 31.42
N PRO A 295 -5.01 14.42 30.92
CA PRO A 295 -5.07 14.76 29.50
C PRO A 295 -4.37 13.69 28.63
N LEU A 296 -4.86 13.54 27.40
CA LEU A 296 -4.31 12.60 26.42
C LEU A 296 -3.64 13.31 25.26
N ASN A 297 -2.48 12.80 24.83
CA ASN A 297 -1.82 13.26 23.60
C ASN A 297 -2.62 12.83 22.36
N LEU A 298 -2.50 13.55 21.24
CA LEU A 298 -3.25 13.28 20.00
C LEU A 298 -3.24 11.80 19.57
N ARG A 299 -2.05 11.19 19.52
CA ARG A 299 -1.89 9.76 19.18
C ARG A 299 -2.66 8.84 20.15
N GLN A 300 -2.71 9.18 21.44
CA GLN A 300 -3.43 8.41 22.45
C GLN A 300 -4.95 8.58 22.29
N ARG A 301 -5.41 9.81 22.03
CA ARG A 301 -6.82 10.15 21.76
C ARG A 301 -7.36 9.37 20.56
N ARG A 302 -6.66 9.42 19.43
CA ARG A 302 -6.98 8.66 18.22
C ARG A 302 -6.98 7.15 18.49
N ARG A 303 -6.01 6.62 19.25
CA ARG A 303 -5.96 5.19 19.62
C ARG A 303 -7.24 4.74 20.34
N THR A 304 -7.72 5.52 21.31
CA THR A 304 -8.92 5.20 22.06
C THR A 304 -10.18 5.25 21.19
N ALA A 305 -10.30 6.27 20.33
CA ALA A 305 -11.41 6.40 19.39
C ALA A 305 -11.49 5.22 18.41
N ILE A 306 -10.36 4.88 17.78
CA ILE A 306 -10.27 3.80 16.80
C ILE A 306 -10.67 2.47 17.42
N ARG A 307 -10.19 2.19 18.64
CA ARG A 307 -10.60 0.98 19.38
C ARG A 307 -12.10 0.92 19.58
N TRP A 308 -12.71 2.02 20.04
CA TRP A 308 -14.16 2.03 20.25
C TRP A 308 -14.96 1.85 18.96
N ILE A 309 -14.48 2.38 17.84
CA ILE A 309 -15.08 2.19 16.51
C ILE A 309 -14.97 0.72 16.07
N ILE A 310 -13.80 0.10 16.21
CA ILE A 310 -13.59 -1.32 15.88
C ILE A 310 -14.49 -2.19 16.77
N ASP A 311 -14.56 -1.92 18.08
CA ASP A 311 -15.42 -2.65 19.01
C ASP A 311 -16.92 -2.46 18.69
N GLY A 312 -17.31 -1.25 18.24
CA GLY A 312 -18.66 -0.97 17.76
C GLY A 312 -19.01 -1.76 16.51
N SER A 313 -18.07 -1.82 15.56
CA SER A 313 -18.23 -2.56 14.31
C SER A 313 -18.43 -4.07 14.52
N ALA A 314 -17.85 -4.65 15.57
CA ALA A 314 -17.99 -6.08 15.87
C ALA A 314 -19.45 -6.49 16.15
N LYS A 315 -20.28 -5.55 16.63
CA LYS A 315 -21.70 -5.78 16.94
C LYS A 315 -22.62 -5.67 15.72
N ARG A 316 -22.10 -5.20 14.57
CA ARG A 316 -22.86 -5.09 13.32
C ARG A 316 -23.05 -6.45 12.65
N ARG A 317 -24.16 -6.57 11.90
CA ARG A 317 -24.58 -7.81 11.22
C ARG A 317 -24.01 -7.99 9.81
N ASP A 318 -23.19 -7.07 9.30
CA ASP A 318 -22.63 -7.21 7.94
C ASP A 318 -21.61 -8.35 7.86
N THR A 319 -21.53 -9.00 6.69
CA THR A 319 -20.71 -10.20 6.49
C THR A 319 -19.21 -9.92 6.54
N SER A 320 -18.74 -8.86 5.87
CA SER A 320 -17.32 -8.54 5.82
C SER A 320 -16.91 -7.54 6.91
N PHE A 321 -15.81 -7.83 7.59
CA PHE A 321 -15.27 -6.96 8.65
C PHE A 321 -15.03 -5.52 8.16
N SER A 322 -14.45 -5.35 6.98
CA SER A 322 -14.16 -4.04 6.40
C SER A 322 -15.44 -3.22 6.17
N ARG A 323 -16.53 -3.84 5.68
CA ARG A 323 -17.82 -3.15 5.51
C ARG A 323 -18.45 -2.78 6.84
N ARG A 324 -18.39 -3.65 7.85
CA ARG A 324 -18.87 -3.34 9.21
C ARG A 324 -18.18 -2.11 9.78
N VAL A 325 -16.86 -2.02 9.63
CA VAL A 325 -16.07 -0.87 10.09
C VAL A 325 -16.43 0.39 9.31
N ALA A 326 -16.50 0.32 7.98
CA ALA A 326 -16.85 1.46 7.14
C ALA A 326 -18.24 2.03 7.46
N ALA A 327 -19.24 1.15 7.61
CA ALA A 327 -20.57 1.55 8.05
C ALA A 327 -20.56 2.19 9.45
N GLU A 328 -19.58 1.84 10.31
CA GLU A 328 -19.52 2.38 11.69
C GLU A 328 -19.00 3.79 11.65
N ILE A 329 -17.99 4.03 10.81
CA ILE A 329 -17.47 5.37 10.51
C ILE A 329 -18.59 6.26 9.96
N VAL A 330 -19.40 5.78 9.01
CA VAL A 330 -20.55 6.55 8.49
C VAL A 330 -21.56 6.87 9.61
N ALA A 331 -21.95 5.87 10.41
CA ALA A 331 -22.89 6.11 11.51
C ALA A 331 -22.33 7.05 12.60
N VAL A 332 -21.00 7.08 12.78
CA VAL A 332 -20.34 8.05 13.66
C VAL A 332 -20.43 9.44 13.07
N ALA A 333 -20.16 9.60 11.77
CA ALA A 333 -20.25 10.88 11.06
C ALA A 333 -21.66 11.47 11.14
N GLU A 334 -22.66 10.60 11.03
CA GLU A 334 -24.07 10.96 11.19
C GLU A 334 -24.48 11.11 12.65
N GLY A 335 -23.59 10.91 13.64
CA GLY A 335 -23.90 11.08 15.07
C GLY A 335 -24.81 10.01 15.69
N ARG A 336 -25.14 8.93 14.96
CA ARG A 336 -26.05 7.86 15.41
C ARG A 336 -25.33 6.70 16.12
N SER A 337 -24.00 6.65 16.07
CA SER A 337 -23.23 5.55 16.67
C SER A 337 -23.26 5.58 18.21
N GLY A 338 -23.20 4.39 18.82
CA GLY A 338 -23.04 4.23 20.27
C GLY A 338 -21.64 4.63 20.77
N VAL A 339 -20.71 4.92 19.86
CA VAL A 339 -19.35 5.36 20.21
C VAL A 339 -19.38 6.76 20.86
N TRP A 340 -20.28 7.63 20.40
CA TRP A 340 -20.51 8.93 21.01
C TRP A 340 -20.95 8.81 22.47
N GLU A 341 -21.80 7.84 22.78
CA GLU A 341 -22.22 7.61 24.17
C GLU A 341 -21.04 7.21 25.07
N LYS A 342 -20.12 6.38 24.56
CA LYS A 342 -18.88 6.03 25.30
C LYS A 342 -18.02 7.27 25.56
N ARG A 343 -17.87 8.16 24.57
CA ARG A 343 -17.16 9.44 24.72
C ARG A 343 -17.83 10.31 25.78
N ASP A 344 -19.14 10.46 25.71
CA ASP A 344 -19.93 11.29 26.63
C ASP A 344 -19.86 10.74 28.07
N GLN A 345 -19.95 9.41 28.24
CA GLN A 345 -19.76 8.75 29.54
C GLN A 345 -18.36 9.02 30.12
N GLN A 346 -17.31 8.86 29.31
CA GLN A 346 -15.94 9.17 29.73
C GLN A 346 -15.78 10.63 30.17
N HIS A 347 -16.42 11.57 29.45
CA HIS A 347 -16.37 13.00 29.76
C HIS A 347 -17.17 13.34 31.03
N LYS A 348 -18.38 12.80 31.19
CA LYS A 348 -19.20 12.96 32.40
C LYS A 348 -18.45 12.51 33.65
N ILE A 349 -17.81 11.35 33.59
CA ILE A 349 -17.05 10.81 34.71
C ILE A 349 -15.85 11.72 35.04
N GLY A 350 -15.14 12.24 34.04
CA GLY A 350 -14.04 13.19 34.29
C GLY A 350 -14.48 14.53 34.85
N ILE A 351 -15.62 15.06 34.40
CA ILE A 351 -16.21 16.30 34.96
C ILE A 351 -16.58 16.10 36.43
N SER A 352 -17.16 14.94 36.77
CA SER A 352 -17.45 14.58 38.17
C SER A 352 -16.17 14.50 39.01
N GLY A 353 -15.07 13.99 38.44
CA GLY A 353 -13.78 13.86 39.11
C GLY A 353 -12.90 15.11 39.13
N ARG A 354 -13.39 16.27 38.64
CA ARG A 354 -12.56 17.49 38.47
C ARG A 354 -11.93 17.98 39.79
N ALA A 355 -12.64 17.86 40.91
CA ALA A 355 -12.18 18.33 42.22
C ALA A 355 -11.01 17.50 42.76
N ASN A 356 -10.82 16.28 42.26
CA ASN A 356 -9.76 15.38 42.72
C ASN A 356 -8.36 15.78 42.21
N LEU A 357 -8.28 16.74 41.28
CA LEU A 357 -7.02 17.25 40.75
C LEU A 357 -6.24 18.09 41.77
N SER A 358 -6.95 18.85 42.61
CA SER A 358 -6.34 19.73 43.61
C SER A 358 -6.07 19.03 44.94
N THR A 359 -6.48 17.77 45.10
CA THR A 359 -6.28 17.04 46.36
C THR A 359 -4.79 16.73 46.50
N PRO A 360 -4.12 17.20 47.57
CA PRO A 360 -2.69 16.99 47.75
C PRO A 360 -2.42 15.49 47.85
N MET A 361 -1.47 15.02 47.04
CA MET A 361 -1.01 13.63 47.12
C MET A 361 -0.27 13.47 48.44
N ARG A 362 -0.91 12.86 49.44
CA ARG A 362 -0.23 12.37 50.63
C ARG A 362 0.73 11.27 50.15
N ARG A 363 2.03 11.61 50.09
CA ARG A 363 3.10 10.68 49.74
C ARG A 363 3.32 9.67 50.84
#